data_AF-A0A8D8RWR4-F1
#
_entry.id   AF-A0A8D8RWR4-F1
#
_cell.length_a   1.000
_cell.length_b   1.000
_cell.length_c   1.000
_cell.angle_alpha   90.00
_cell.angle_beta   90.00
_cell.angle_gamma   90.00
#
_symmetry.space_group_name_H-M   'P 1'
#
loop_
_entity.id
_entity.type
_entity.pdbx_description
1 polymer ?
#
loop_
_entity_poly.entity_id
_entity_poly.type
_entity_poly.pdbx_seq_one_letter_code
_entity_poly.pdbx_strand_id
1 'polypeptide(L)'
;MPDDNICIPGFVLLHRRDCVKETRHAYGTVLYVKEWLAARITMVFNEDSLKVYKGSHLHAFIDVIGFCVDSGEVRTGIMYLHKSPQCSVMNFKKHVENCLQSLQNHGVDNIVVVGDFNINVQDEKGAQFLKNFLSPYGLTLCTSENTVTTDNNTVIDMCFSNIQDFVAYITESVISDHKPLWFVLG
;
A
#
# COMPACT_ATOMS: atom_id res chain seq x y z
N MET A 1 5.22 25.20 -2.31
CA MET A 1 5.16 24.16 -3.37
C MET A 1 5.89 22.88 -2.95
N PRO A 2 7.18 22.87 -2.57
CA PRO A 2 7.68 21.92 -1.55
C PRO A 2 7.16 22.28 -0.15
N ASP A 3 6.89 23.58 0.08
CA ASP A 3 6.29 24.11 1.31
C ASP A 3 4.75 24.14 1.30
N ASP A 4 4.11 23.41 0.38
CA ASP A 4 2.66 23.22 0.50
C ASP A 4 2.46 22.36 1.75
N ASN A 5 2.18 23.01 2.88
CA ASN A 5 1.82 22.36 4.13
C ASN A 5 0.47 21.67 3.91
N ILE A 6 0.51 20.42 3.44
CA ILE A 6 -0.66 19.55 3.44
C ILE A 6 -0.87 19.11 4.89
N CYS A 7 -1.41 20.04 5.70
CA CYS A 7 -1.75 19.81 7.08
C CYS A 7 -3.22 19.43 7.15
N ILE A 8 -3.49 18.20 7.56
CA ILE A 8 -4.85 17.72 7.80
C ILE A 8 -5.06 17.76 9.32
N PRO A 9 -5.98 18.59 9.86
CA PRO A 9 -6.20 18.70 11.29
C PRO A 9 -6.42 17.35 11.98
N GLY A 10 -5.69 17.09 13.07
CA GLY A 10 -5.76 15.83 13.81
C GLY A 10 -4.99 14.67 13.18
N PHE A 11 -4.16 14.93 12.16
CA PHE A 11 -3.29 13.94 11.53
C PHE A 11 -1.83 14.42 11.46
N VAL A 12 -0.92 13.48 11.61
CA VAL A 12 0.52 13.64 11.42
C VAL A 12 0.90 13.08 10.04
N LEU A 13 1.63 13.86 9.27
CA LEU A 13 2.26 13.40 8.03
C LEU A 13 3.46 12.51 8.36
N LEU A 14 3.36 11.21 8.11
CA LEU A 14 4.49 10.28 8.30
C LEU A 14 5.40 10.23 7.09
N HIS A 15 4.83 10.39 5.89
CA HIS A 15 5.59 10.27 4.66
C HIS A 15 4.96 10.99 3.50
N ARG A 16 5.81 11.49 2.60
CA ARG A 16 5.44 12.23 1.40
C ARG A 16 6.49 12.02 0.30
N ARG A 17 6.06 11.66 -0.92
CA ARG A 17 6.94 11.41 -2.09
C ARG A 17 6.45 12.01 -3.42
N ASP A 18 5.37 12.78 -3.42
CA ASP A 18 4.76 13.44 -4.60
C ASP A 18 5.61 14.56 -5.21
N CYS A 19 6.62 15.06 -4.49
CA CYS A 19 7.53 16.11 -4.98
C CYS A 19 8.97 15.87 -4.51
N VAL A 20 9.93 16.21 -5.39
CA VAL A 20 11.33 16.41 -4.99
C VAL A 20 11.74 17.80 -5.45
N LYS A 21 12.10 18.68 -4.51
CA LYS A 21 12.28 20.13 -4.76
C LYS A 21 10.97 20.77 -5.29
N GLU A 22 11.06 21.65 -6.27
CA GLU A 22 9.93 22.38 -6.85
C GLU A 22 9.21 21.61 -7.98
N THR A 23 9.64 20.39 -8.30
CA THR A 23 9.08 19.62 -9.42
C THR A 23 8.08 18.59 -8.91
N ARG A 24 6.82 18.72 -9.35
CA ARG A 24 5.79 17.70 -9.15
C ARG A 24 6.07 16.49 -10.03
N HIS A 25 5.82 15.32 -9.49
CA HIS A 25 5.90 14.08 -10.24
C HIS A 25 4.50 13.59 -10.63
N ALA A 26 4.44 12.76 -11.68
CA ALA A 26 3.22 12.04 -12.06
C ALA A 26 2.93 10.82 -11.16
N TYR A 27 3.64 10.71 -10.04
CA TYR A 27 3.54 9.64 -9.04
C TYR A 27 3.78 10.25 -7.67
N GLY A 28 3.34 9.57 -6.64
CA GLY A 28 3.62 9.96 -5.27
C GLY A 28 2.70 9.27 -4.30
N THR A 29 3.21 9.08 -3.10
CA THR A 29 2.44 8.57 -1.98
C THR A 29 2.50 9.58 -0.84
N VAL A 30 1.39 9.74 -0.14
CA VAL A 30 1.32 10.51 1.09
C VAL A 30 0.64 9.66 2.16
N LEU A 31 1.27 9.54 3.32
CA LEU A 31 0.77 8.73 4.43
C LEU A 31 0.53 9.63 5.64
N TYR A 32 -0.72 9.64 6.09
CA TYR A 32 -1.15 10.30 7.31
C TYR A 32 -1.57 9.28 8.36
N VAL A 33 -1.32 9.60 9.63
CA VAL A 33 -1.86 8.87 10.77
C VAL A 33 -2.51 9.83 11.75
N LYS A 34 -3.48 9.36 12.52
CA LYS A 34 -4.04 10.17 13.60
C LYS A 34 -2.98 10.51 14.63
N GLU A 35 -3.02 11.74 15.16
CA GLU A 35 -2.05 12.23 16.15
C GLU A 35 -1.93 11.30 17.37
N TRP A 36 -3.06 10.83 17.91
CA TRP A 36 -3.07 9.91 19.05
C TRP A 36 -2.47 8.53 18.72
N LEU A 37 -2.49 8.12 17.44
CA LEU A 37 -1.90 6.87 16.99
C LEU A 37 -0.40 7.02 16.75
N ALA A 38 0.06 8.21 16.34
CA ALA A 38 1.48 8.48 16.06
C ALA A 38 2.39 8.13 17.23
N ALA A 39 1.94 8.36 18.47
CA ALA A 39 2.68 8.02 19.69
C ALA A 39 2.84 6.50 19.92
N ARG A 40 2.05 5.66 19.24
CA ARG A 40 2.09 4.18 19.34
C ARG A 40 2.85 3.55 18.18
N ILE A 41 3.37 4.35 17.26
CA ILE A 41 4.15 3.85 16.13
C ILE A 41 5.53 3.46 16.60
N THR A 42 5.87 2.18 16.44
CA THR A 42 7.17 1.63 16.85
C THR A 42 8.18 1.60 15.71
N MET A 43 7.70 1.64 14.47
CA MET A 43 8.54 1.59 13.28
C MET A 43 7.80 2.25 12.12
N VAL A 44 8.52 3.06 11.34
CA VAL A 44 8.12 3.44 9.99
C VAL A 44 9.14 2.80 9.05
N PHE A 45 8.67 2.12 8.02
CA PHE A 45 9.53 1.51 7.03
C PHE A 45 9.09 1.96 5.65
N ASN A 46 10.05 2.29 4.81
CA ASN A 46 9.83 2.60 3.42
C ASN A 46 10.95 1.94 2.65
N GLU A 47 10.59 1.30 1.56
CA GLU A 47 11.57 0.72 0.67
C GLU A 47 11.94 1.76 -0.40
N ASP A 48 13.21 1.71 -0.85
CA ASP A 48 13.72 2.63 -1.86
C ASP A 48 12.95 2.39 -3.17
N SER A 49 12.07 3.34 -3.50
CA SER A 49 11.28 3.24 -4.72
C SER A 49 12.14 2.94 -5.92
N LEU A 50 11.80 1.87 -6.63
CA LEU A 50 12.31 1.72 -7.99
C LEU A 50 11.72 2.82 -8.85
N LYS A 51 12.58 3.47 -9.64
CA LYS A 51 12.17 4.41 -10.68
C LYS A 51 12.95 4.09 -11.94
N VAL A 52 12.25 3.71 -12.99
CA VAL A 52 12.83 3.43 -14.30
C VAL A 52 12.40 4.55 -15.23
N TYR A 53 13.36 5.26 -15.82
CA TYR A 53 13.12 6.34 -16.77
C TYR A 53 13.43 5.90 -18.20
N LYS A 54 12.63 6.36 -19.17
CA LYS A 54 12.91 6.29 -20.61
C LYS A 54 13.06 7.72 -21.12
N GLY A 55 14.30 8.20 -21.25
CA GLY A 55 14.58 9.62 -21.44
C GLY A 55 14.17 10.42 -20.21
N SER A 56 13.41 11.50 -20.40
CA SER A 56 12.85 12.32 -19.31
C SER A 56 11.53 11.78 -18.72
N HIS A 57 10.98 10.70 -19.28
CA HIS A 57 9.69 10.15 -18.85
C HIS A 57 9.89 9.02 -17.85
N LEU A 58 9.22 9.11 -16.71
CA LEU A 58 9.12 7.98 -15.80
C LEU A 58 8.33 6.88 -16.49
N HIS A 59 8.96 5.72 -16.66
CA HIS A 59 8.37 4.57 -17.33
C HIS A 59 7.75 3.60 -16.35
N ALA A 60 8.41 3.31 -15.23
CA ALA A 60 7.91 2.39 -14.22
C ALA A 60 8.38 2.80 -12.82
N PHE A 61 7.52 2.58 -11.83
CA PHE A 61 7.83 2.74 -10.42
C PHE A 61 7.08 1.75 -9.53
N ILE A 62 7.60 1.59 -8.30
CA ILE A 62 6.89 0.99 -7.17
C ILE A 62 7.26 1.76 -5.90
N ASP A 63 6.25 2.13 -5.13
CA ASP A 63 6.37 2.70 -3.80
C ASP A 63 5.82 1.68 -2.79
N VAL A 64 6.61 1.34 -1.78
CA VAL A 64 6.17 0.53 -0.64
C VAL A 64 6.52 1.28 0.62
N ILE A 65 5.51 1.53 1.45
CA ILE A 65 5.66 2.19 2.73
C ILE A 65 4.73 1.59 3.76
N GLY A 66 5.15 1.53 5.00
CA GLY A 66 4.26 1.20 6.08
C GLY A 66 4.76 1.66 7.42
N PHE A 67 3.98 1.29 8.43
CA PHE A 67 4.30 1.55 9.83
C PHE A 67 3.79 0.40 10.69
N CYS A 68 4.39 0.25 11.86
CA CYS A 68 3.95 -0.71 12.86
C CYS A 68 3.37 0.01 14.06
N VAL A 69 2.21 -0.46 14.51
CA VAL A 69 1.56 -0.03 15.75
C VAL A 69 1.70 -1.16 16.75
N ASP A 70 2.04 -0.80 17.99
CA ASP A 70 2.05 -1.74 19.10
C ASP A 70 0.83 -1.50 20.01
N SER A 71 -0.02 -2.53 20.14
CA SER A 71 -1.17 -2.47 21.03
C SER A 71 -0.84 -2.80 22.49
N GLY A 72 0.35 -3.35 22.76
CA GLY A 72 0.78 -3.97 24.02
C GLY A 72 0.63 -5.50 24.01
N GLU A 73 -0.33 -6.02 23.25
CA GLU A 73 -0.60 -7.46 23.12
C GLU A 73 -0.22 -7.99 21.73
N VAL A 74 -0.37 -7.13 20.71
CA VAL A 74 -0.21 -7.50 19.31
C VAL A 74 0.50 -6.36 18.57
N ARG A 75 1.52 -6.70 17.81
CA ARG A 75 2.19 -5.77 16.90
C ARG A 75 1.59 -5.90 15.51
N THR A 76 1.01 -4.82 15.01
CA THR A 76 0.38 -4.78 13.68
C THR A 76 1.17 -3.89 12.73
N GLY A 77 1.63 -4.45 11.61
CA GLY A 77 2.23 -3.74 10.49
C GLY A 77 1.19 -3.42 9.42
N ILE A 78 1.10 -2.15 9.03
CA ILE A 78 0.24 -1.68 7.94
C ILE A 78 1.16 -1.19 6.84
N MET A 79 1.08 -1.84 5.67
CA MET A 79 1.87 -1.56 4.49
C MET A 79 0.96 -1.07 3.36
N TYR A 80 1.23 0.13 2.86
CA TYR A 80 0.70 0.64 1.62
C TYR A 80 1.64 0.39 0.45
N LEU A 81 1.07 0.01 -0.69
CA LEU A 81 1.77 -0.23 -1.95
C LEU A 81 1.14 0.57 -3.08
N HIS A 82 1.98 1.19 -3.91
CA HIS A 82 1.55 1.78 -5.17
C HIS A 82 2.54 1.40 -6.28
N LYS A 83 2.08 0.59 -7.22
CA LYS A 83 2.87 0.09 -8.34
C LYS A 83 2.34 0.67 -9.64
N SER A 84 3.19 1.23 -10.49
CA SER A 84 2.81 1.58 -11.86
C SER A 84 2.39 0.36 -12.72
N PRO A 85 1.56 0.52 -13.75
CA PRO A 85 1.21 -0.58 -14.68
C PRO A 85 2.43 -1.22 -15.35
N GLN A 86 3.49 -0.45 -15.60
CA GLN A 86 4.69 -0.90 -16.31
C GLN A 86 5.76 -1.53 -15.40
N CYS A 87 5.57 -1.50 -14.08
CA CYS A 87 6.51 -2.16 -13.17
C CYS A 87 6.43 -3.67 -13.33
N SER A 88 7.59 -4.31 -13.49
CA SER A 88 7.67 -5.75 -13.64
C SER A 88 7.22 -6.49 -12.36
N VAL A 89 6.66 -7.68 -12.56
CA VAL A 89 6.33 -8.62 -11.49
C VAL A 89 7.55 -8.97 -10.63
N MET A 90 8.73 -9.07 -11.24
CA MET A 90 9.97 -9.40 -10.51
C MET A 90 10.37 -8.28 -9.54
N ASN A 91 10.26 -7.03 -9.99
CA ASN A 91 10.52 -5.89 -9.11
C ASN A 91 9.48 -5.83 -8.01
N PHE A 92 8.19 -5.98 -8.35
CA PHE A 92 7.13 -6.06 -7.34
C PHE A 92 7.45 -7.09 -6.25
N LYS A 93 7.79 -8.32 -6.64
CA LYS A 93 8.15 -9.39 -5.70
C LYS A 93 9.29 -8.97 -4.79
N LYS A 94 10.40 -8.51 -5.36
CA LYS A 94 11.58 -8.09 -4.61
C LYS A 94 11.25 -7.03 -3.56
N HIS A 95 10.58 -5.95 -3.98
CA HIS A 95 10.31 -4.81 -3.09
C HIS A 95 9.32 -5.17 -1.99
N VAL A 96 8.27 -5.93 -2.30
CA VAL A 96 7.28 -6.38 -1.31
C VAL A 96 7.87 -7.43 -0.36
N GLU A 97 8.64 -8.38 -0.88
CA GLU A 97 9.29 -9.43 -0.10
C GLU A 97 10.27 -8.85 0.93
N ASN A 98 11.07 -7.86 0.54
CA ASN A 98 11.97 -7.16 1.47
C ASN A 98 11.20 -6.56 2.66
N CYS A 99 10.05 -5.93 2.41
CA CYS A 99 9.22 -5.37 3.47
C CYS A 99 8.59 -6.44 4.35
N LEU A 100 8.03 -7.50 3.74
CA LEU A 100 7.41 -8.60 4.50
C LEU A 100 8.42 -9.33 5.38
N GLN A 101 9.62 -9.61 4.86
CA GLN A 101 10.70 -10.20 5.64
C GLN A 101 11.16 -9.26 6.77
N SER A 102 11.25 -7.95 6.52
CA SER A 102 11.56 -6.97 7.56
C SER A 102 10.51 -7.00 8.68
N LEU A 103 9.22 -7.03 8.36
CA LEU A 103 8.14 -7.12 9.33
C LEU A 103 8.24 -8.39 10.18
N GLN A 104 8.45 -9.55 9.55
CA GLN A 104 8.62 -10.83 10.25
C GLN A 104 9.85 -10.81 11.18
N ASN A 105 10.99 -10.28 10.71
CA ASN A 105 12.21 -10.18 11.51
C ASN A 105 12.07 -9.26 12.72
N HIS A 106 11.13 -8.31 12.67
CA HIS A 106 10.80 -7.42 13.77
C HIS A 106 9.66 -7.96 14.67
N GLY A 107 9.25 -9.22 14.50
CA GLY A 107 8.21 -9.83 15.33
C GLY A 107 6.86 -9.14 15.20
N VAL A 108 6.49 -8.78 13.98
CA VAL A 108 5.14 -8.27 13.68
C VAL A 108 4.19 -9.46 13.55
N ASP A 109 3.16 -9.49 14.37
CA ASP A 109 2.17 -10.57 14.44
C ASP A 109 1.16 -10.45 13.29
N ASN A 110 0.60 -9.25 13.15
CA ASN A 110 -0.45 -8.96 12.19
C ASN A 110 0.08 -8.08 11.07
N ILE A 111 -0.20 -8.45 9.83
CA ILE A 111 0.21 -7.70 8.65
C ILE A 111 -1.03 -7.38 7.83
N VAL A 112 -1.15 -6.11 7.45
CA VAL A 112 -2.11 -5.63 6.46
C VAL A 112 -1.32 -5.04 5.30
N VAL A 113 -1.57 -5.54 4.09
CA VAL A 113 -0.99 -5.04 2.85
C VAL A 113 -2.12 -4.46 2.00
N VAL A 114 -2.05 -3.17 1.70
CA VAL A 114 -3.12 -2.46 1.01
C VAL A 114 -2.57 -1.55 -0.08
N GLY A 115 -3.34 -1.27 -1.12
CA GLY A 115 -3.04 -0.19 -2.05
C GLY A 115 -3.32 -0.55 -3.50
N ASP A 116 -2.72 0.18 -4.42
CA ASP A 116 -2.88 0.02 -5.87
C ASP A 116 -1.76 -0.86 -6.43
N PHE A 117 -2.10 -2.12 -6.70
CA PHE A 117 -1.16 -3.11 -7.19
C PHE A 117 -0.96 -2.99 -8.71
N ASN A 118 -1.90 -2.37 -9.43
CA ASN A 118 -1.99 -2.44 -10.90
C ASN A 118 -1.77 -3.89 -11.41
N ILE A 119 -2.42 -4.85 -10.75
CA ILE A 119 -2.50 -6.27 -11.11
C ILE A 119 -3.97 -6.65 -10.96
N ASN A 120 -4.64 -6.97 -12.06
CA ASN A 120 -6.08 -7.25 -12.03
C ASN A 120 -6.33 -8.67 -11.51
N VAL A 121 -7.06 -8.82 -10.41
CA VAL A 121 -7.43 -10.16 -9.90
C VAL A 121 -8.57 -10.82 -10.67
N GLN A 122 -9.26 -10.09 -11.54
CA GLN A 122 -10.18 -10.72 -12.49
C GLN A 122 -9.44 -11.46 -13.63
N ASP A 123 -8.15 -11.17 -13.82
CA ASP A 123 -7.28 -12.00 -14.66
C ASP A 123 -6.74 -13.18 -13.83
N GLU A 124 -6.97 -14.40 -14.30
CA GLU A 124 -6.51 -15.64 -13.65
C GLU A 124 -5.02 -15.61 -13.34
N LYS A 125 -4.20 -15.05 -14.25
CA LYS A 125 -2.75 -14.93 -14.04
C LYS A 125 -2.42 -13.97 -12.90
N GLY A 126 -3.13 -12.85 -12.81
CA GLY A 126 -2.97 -11.85 -11.76
C GLY A 126 -3.36 -12.41 -10.39
N ALA A 127 -4.54 -13.04 -10.31
CA ALA A 127 -5.02 -13.70 -9.10
C ALA A 127 -4.07 -14.80 -8.61
N GLN A 128 -3.68 -15.72 -9.50
CA GLN A 128 -2.80 -16.83 -9.14
C GLN A 128 -1.41 -16.33 -8.72
N PHE A 129 -0.90 -15.29 -9.36
CA PHE A 129 0.36 -14.65 -8.98
C PHE A 129 0.32 -14.11 -7.56
N LEU A 130 -0.68 -13.28 -7.23
CA LEU A 130 -0.79 -12.66 -5.91
C LEU A 130 -1.02 -13.70 -4.82
N LYS A 131 -1.91 -14.67 -5.08
CA LYS A 131 -2.17 -15.78 -4.16
C LYS A 131 -0.90 -16.56 -3.84
N ASN A 132 -0.15 -17.00 -4.86
CA ASN A 132 1.08 -17.77 -4.66
C ASN A 132 2.19 -16.97 -3.99
N PHE A 133 2.24 -15.66 -4.23
CA PHE A 133 3.28 -14.80 -3.66
C PHE A 133 3.01 -14.42 -2.20
N LEU A 134 1.75 -14.17 -1.84
CA LEU A 134 1.38 -13.67 -0.52
C LEU A 134 0.99 -14.79 0.47
N SER A 135 0.51 -15.94 -0.01
CA SER A 135 0.14 -17.06 0.87
C SER A 135 1.26 -17.61 1.76
N PRO A 136 2.55 -17.62 1.37
CA PRO A 136 3.63 -18.05 2.26
C PRO A 136 3.78 -17.18 3.52
N TYR A 137 3.26 -15.94 3.47
CA TYR A 137 3.22 -15.00 4.59
C TYR A 137 1.91 -15.08 5.39
N GLY A 138 1.05 -16.06 5.10
CA GLY A 138 -0.28 -16.20 5.71
C GLY A 138 -1.29 -15.15 5.24
N LEU A 139 -0.94 -14.34 4.24
CA LEU A 139 -1.76 -13.25 3.75
C LEU A 139 -2.82 -13.78 2.78
N THR A 140 -4.09 -13.49 3.07
CA THR A 140 -5.23 -13.82 2.20
C THR A 140 -5.91 -12.54 1.74
N LEU A 141 -6.62 -12.60 0.60
CA LEU A 141 -7.32 -11.44 0.05
C LEU A 141 -8.54 -11.12 0.92
N CYS A 142 -8.65 -9.86 1.36
CA CYS A 142 -9.68 -9.39 2.29
C CYS A 142 -10.71 -8.47 1.61
N THR A 143 -10.49 -8.11 0.35
CA THR A 143 -11.47 -7.47 -0.53
C THR A 143 -12.16 -8.53 -1.40
N SER A 144 -13.43 -8.32 -1.74
CA SER A 144 -14.13 -9.21 -2.68
C SER A 144 -13.51 -9.12 -4.09
N GLU A 145 -13.18 -10.27 -4.69
CA GLU A 145 -12.63 -10.38 -6.06
C GLU A 145 -13.60 -9.85 -7.13
N ASN A 146 -14.89 -9.73 -6.80
CA ASN A 146 -15.93 -9.24 -7.70
C ASN A 146 -16.24 -7.74 -7.52
N THR A 147 -15.61 -7.08 -6.55
CA THR A 147 -15.87 -5.67 -6.27
C THR A 147 -14.89 -4.81 -7.07
N VAL A 148 -15.40 -4.17 -8.12
CA VAL A 148 -14.63 -3.22 -8.94
C VAL A 148 -14.08 -2.08 -8.07
N THR A 149 -12.80 -1.77 -8.25
CA THR A 149 -12.10 -0.72 -7.50
C THR A 149 -11.80 0.51 -8.33
N THR A 150 -12.15 0.48 -9.62
CA THR A 150 -12.02 1.62 -10.52
C THR A 150 -13.28 1.81 -11.37
N ASP A 151 -13.46 3.01 -11.91
CA ASP A 151 -14.51 3.34 -12.87
C ASP A 151 -14.34 2.62 -14.22
N ASN A 152 -13.13 2.11 -14.49
CA ASN A 152 -12.82 1.30 -15.66
C ASN A 152 -13.15 -0.20 -15.46
N ASN A 153 -13.87 -0.56 -14.40
CA ASN A 153 -14.26 -1.93 -14.05
C ASN A 153 -13.06 -2.88 -13.85
N THR A 154 -11.97 -2.39 -13.26
CA THR A 154 -10.84 -3.23 -12.85
C THR A 154 -10.85 -3.48 -11.34
N VAL A 155 -10.21 -4.57 -10.91
CA VAL A 155 -9.99 -4.90 -9.49
C VAL A 155 -8.48 -4.94 -9.26
N ILE A 156 -7.91 -3.76 -9.02
CA ILE A 156 -6.44 -3.56 -8.91
C ILE A 156 -6.03 -2.95 -7.57
N ASP A 157 -6.99 -2.38 -6.83
CA ASP A 157 -6.81 -1.92 -5.47
C ASP A 157 -7.26 -3.03 -4.52
N MET A 158 -6.38 -3.47 -3.64
CA MET A 158 -6.63 -4.69 -2.86
C MET A 158 -6.14 -4.53 -1.43
N CYS A 159 -6.68 -5.38 -0.57
CA CYS A 159 -6.21 -5.55 0.79
C CYS A 159 -5.93 -7.03 1.04
N PHE A 160 -4.77 -7.34 1.61
CA PHE A 160 -4.41 -8.67 2.07
C PHE A 160 -4.04 -8.62 3.55
N SER A 161 -4.41 -9.64 4.30
CA SER A 161 -4.05 -9.74 5.71
C SER A 161 -3.95 -11.19 6.19
N ASN A 162 -3.20 -11.39 7.27
CA ASN A 162 -3.15 -12.63 8.04
C ASN A 162 -4.06 -12.58 9.28
N ILE A 163 -4.80 -11.49 9.49
CA ILE A 163 -5.77 -11.34 10.57
C ILE A 163 -7.01 -12.19 10.24
N GLN A 164 -7.41 -13.06 11.15
CA GLN A 164 -8.61 -13.88 11.00
C GLN A 164 -9.88 -13.02 10.91
N ASP A 165 -10.80 -13.38 10.02
CA ASP A 165 -12.09 -12.71 9.81
C ASP A 165 -11.98 -11.21 9.46
N PHE A 166 -10.81 -10.79 8.97
CA PHE A 166 -10.55 -9.41 8.56
C PHE A 166 -11.18 -9.12 7.20
N VAL A 167 -11.92 -8.02 7.12
CA VAL A 167 -12.63 -7.59 5.92
C VAL A 167 -12.24 -6.17 5.57
N ALA A 168 -11.97 -5.95 4.29
CA ALA A 168 -11.80 -4.63 3.71
C ALA A 168 -12.97 -4.30 2.78
N TYR A 169 -13.32 -3.03 2.76
CA TYR A 169 -14.49 -2.49 2.07
C TYR A 169 -14.06 -1.46 1.03
N ILE A 170 -14.85 -1.37 -0.03
CA ILE A 170 -14.69 -0.37 -1.10
C ILE A 170 -15.88 0.59 -1.02
N THR A 171 -15.63 1.88 -1.18
CA THR A 171 -16.68 2.92 -1.25
C THR A 171 -16.54 3.73 -2.53
N GLU A 172 -17.61 4.40 -2.96
CA GLU A 172 -17.58 5.21 -4.18
C GLU A 172 -16.79 6.51 -3.99
N SER A 173 -16.15 6.95 -5.07
CA SER A 173 -15.41 8.21 -5.13
C SER A 173 -16.10 9.19 -6.06
N VAL A 174 -16.01 10.48 -5.76
CA VAL A 174 -16.42 11.56 -6.69
C VAL A 174 -15.24 12.41 -7.16
N ILE A 175 -14.03 12.08 -6.71
CA ILE A 175 -12.82 12.90 -6.94
C ILE A 175 -11.68 12.13 -7.62
N SER A 176 -11.87 10.83 -7.85
CA SER A 176 -10.87 9.91 -8.38
C SER A 176 -11.58 8.78 -9.11
N ASP A 177 -10.99 8.27 -10.18
CA ASP A 177 -11.44 7.08 -10.90
C ASP A 177 -11.17 5.79 -10.10
N HIS A 178 -10.23 5.85 -9.13
CA HIS A 178 -10.07 4.82 -8.10
C HIS A 178 -11.00 5.05 -6.91
N LYS A 179 -11.60 3.95 -6.43
CA LYS A 179 -12.53 3.88 -5.31
C LYS A 179 -11.79 3.70 -3.98
N PRO A 180 -12.07 4.47 -2.92
CA PRO A 180 -11.37 4.32 -1.66
C PRO A 180 -11.60 2.95 -1.01
N LEU A 181 -10.50 2.38 -0.51
CA LEU A 181 -10.47 1.16 0.27
C LEU A 181 -10.30 1.51 1.75
N TRP A 182 -11.11 0.91 2.60
CA TRP A 182 -11.02 1.06 4.05
C TRP A 182 -11.26 -0.26 4.77
N PHE A 183 -10.81 -0.34 6.02
CA PHE A 183 -11.00 -1.51 6.88
C PHE A 183 -11.02 -1.05 8.34
N VAL A 184 -11.44 -1.95 9.22
CA VAL A 184 -11.41 -1.73 10.67
C VAL A 184 -10.49 -2.79 11.29
N LEU A 185 -9.56 -2.34 12.11
CA LEU A 185 -8.78 -3.23 12.97
C LEU A 185 -9.52 -3.37 14.30
N GLY A 186 -9.82 -4.61 14.67
CA GLY A 186 -10.46 -4.97 15.94
C GLY A 186 -9.54 -4.82 17.13
#